data_AF-A0A937F550-F1
#
_entry.id   AF-A0A937F550-F1
#
_cell.length_a   1.000
_cell.length_b   1.000
_cell.length_c   1.000
_cell.angle_alpha   90.00
_cell.angle_beta   90.00
_cell.angle_gamma   90.00
#
_symmetry.space_group_name_H-M   'P 1'
#
loop_
_entity.id
_entity.type
_entity.pdbx_description
1 polymer ?
#
loop_
_entity_poly.entity_id
_entity_poly.type
_entity_poly.pdbx_seq_one_letter_code
_entity_poly.pdbx_strand_id
1 'polypeptide(L)'
;MNTQSKPNNVAIVRRDEDLNWFNTVPGEQMAIRVHSKDVGGAFTIIEARVPPFVGPPLHYHEDREEIFEVLEGRFRFHCAGEEFEAGPGTSVVIPRNSVHGWVNLGPEMARLLFIFTPGGIDDFFPQIGQTPPESWTDLARQYDTWIVGEPLSPSRSG
;
A
#
# COMPACT_ATOMS: atom_id res chain seq x y z
N MET A 1 27.43 -5.15 -18.15
CA MET A 1 27.32 -3.70 -18.39
C MET A 1 26.84 -3.08 -17.09
N ASN A 2 27.70 -2.30 -16.45
CA ASN A 2 27.46 -1.77 -15.11
C ASN A 2 26.82 -0.38 -15.27
N THR A 3 25.50 -0.28 -15.18
CA THR A 3 24.81 1.00 -15.14
C THR A 3 24.98 1.58 -13.74
N GLN A 4 26.09 2.31 -13.53
CA GLN A 4 26.21 3.20 -12.38
C GLN A 4 25.02 4.18 -12.43
N SER A 5 24.05 4.01 -11.53
CA SER A 5 23.02 5.02 -11.29
C SER A 5 23.73 6.28 -10.81
N LYS A 6 23.44 7.40 -11.46
CA LYS A 6 24.00 8.70 -11.04
C LYS A 6 23.54 8.98 -9.60
N PRO A 7 24.41 9.53 -8.72
CA PRO A 7 23.95 10.07 -7.45
C PRO A 7 23.06 11.28 -7.75
N ASN A 8 21.76 11.15 -7.51
CA ASN A 8 20.80 12.24 -7.73
C ASN A 8 20.94 13.28 -6.60
N ASN A 9 21.86 14.22 -6.75
CA ASN A 9 21.96 15.41 -5.89
C ASN A 9 20.86 16.46 -6.19
N VAL A 10 19.71 16.03 -6.72
CA VAL A 10 18.60 16.89 -7.12
C VAL A 10 17.32 16.35 -6.49
N ALA A 11 16.45 17.25 -6.04
CA ALA A 11 15.17 16.87 -5.44
C ALA A 11 14.30 16.06 -6.41
N ILE A 12 13.69 14.99 -5.91
CA ILE A 12 12.64 14.25 -6.62
C ILE A 12 11.33 15.00 -6.38
N VAL A 13 10.71 15.48 -7.45
CA VAL A 13 9.43 16.20 -7.40
C VAL A 13 8.40 15.42 -8.23
N ARG A 14 7.25 15.11 -7.62
CA ARG A 14 6.16 14.32 -8.21
C ARG A 14 4.83 14.92 -7.77
N ARG A 15 4.20 15.68 -8.68
CA ARG A 15 2.91 16.33 -8.42
C ARG A 15 1.79 15.36 -8.75
N ASP A 16 0.62 15.57 -8.15
CA ASP A 16 -0.56 14.73 -8.39
C ASP A 16 -0.94 14.68 -9.88
N GLU A 17 -0.86 15.83 -10.57
CA GLU A 17 -1.11 15.96 -12.01
C GLU A 17 -0.13 15.20 -12.90
N ASP A 18 1.05 14.85 -12.37
CA ASP A 18 2.10 14.12 -13.08
C ASP A 18 2.01 12.59 -12.82
N LEU A 19 1.12 12.15 -11.93
CA LEU A 19 1.04 10.74 -11.53
C LEU A 19 0.27 9.89 -12.55
N ASN A 20 0.86 8.75 -12.89
CA ASN A 20 0.18 7.71 -13.64
C ASN A 20 -0.63 6.84 -12.68
N TRP A 21 -1.93 7.08 -12.64
CA TRP A 21 -2.89 6.27 -11.89
C TRP A 21 -3.22 4.98 -12.65
N PHE A 22 -3.19 3.85 -11.95
CA PHE A 22 -3.55 2.54 -12.48
C PHE A 22 -4.57 1.87 -11.56
N ASN A 23 -5.39 0.99 -12.13
CA ASN A 23 -6.41 0.26 -11.38
C ASN A 23 -5.81 -1.04 -10.81
N THR A 24 -6.20 -1.41 -9.60
CA THR A 24 -5.79 -2.65 -8.91
C THR A 24 -6.95 -3.62 -8.82
N VAL A 25 -7.97 -3.30 -8.02
CA VAL A 25 -9.25 -4.00 -7.93
C VAL A 25 -10.38 -3.10 -8.42
N PRO A 26 -11.61 -3.60 -8.66
CA PRO A 26 -12.69 -2.77 -9.18
C PRO A 26 -12.92 -1.48 -8.37
N GLY A 27 -12.70 -0.34 -9.01
CA GLY A 27 -12.89 0.99 -8.42
C GLY A 27 -11.69 1.54 -7.64
N GLU A 28 -10.71 0.71 -7.27
CA GLU A 28 -9.48 1.18 -6.61
C GLU A 28 -8.46 1.65 -7.64
N GLN A 29 -7.82 2.78 -7.34
CA GLN A 29 -6.73 3.31 -8.13
C GLN A 29 -5.51 3.56 -7.25
N MET A 30 -4.33 3.28 -7.77
CA MET A 30 -3.07 3.59 -7.10
C MET A 30 -2.12 4.34 -8.04
N ALA A 31 -1.18 5.05 -7.45
CA ALA A 31 -0.07 5.69 -8.16
C ALA A 31 1.22 5.59 -7.35
N ILE A 32 2.33 5.28 -8.03
CA ILE A 32 3.66 5.29 -7.42
C ILE A 32 4.13 6.75 -7.35
N ARG A 33 4.18 7.32 -6.15
CA ARG A 33 4.73 8.67 -5.91
C ARG A 33 6.24 8.66 -5.93
N VAL A 34 6.88 7.68 -5.30
CA VAL A 34 8.34 7.51 -5.35
C VAL A 34 8.64 6.03 -5.55
N HIS A 35 9.32 5.73 -6.65
CA HIS A 35 9.80 4.39 -6.92
C HIS A 35 11.14 4.17 -6.22
N SER A 36 11.32 3.02 -5.58
CA SER A 36 12.55 2.64 -4.87
C SER A 36 13.83 2.82 -5.69
N LYS A 37 13.79 2.59 -7.01
CA LYS A 37 14.93 2.80 -7.92
C LYS A 37 15.42 4.25 -7.96
N ASP A 38 14.52 5.21 -7.72
CA ASP A 38 14.85 6.65 -7.72
C ASP A 38 15.63 7.05 -6.45
N VAL A 39 15.53 6.24 -5.39
CA VAL A 39 16.11 6.48 -4.05
C VAL A 39 17.03 5.35 -3.57
N GLY A 40 17.59 4.57 -4.50
CA GLY A 40 18.57 3.53 -4.18
C GLY A 40 18.03 2.40 -3.29
N GLY A 41 16.73 2.12 -3.35
CA GLY A 41 16.07 1.08 -2.55
C GLY A 41 15.63 1.53 -1.15
N ALA A 42 15.85 2.77 -0.76
CA ALA A 42 15.59 3.23 0.60
C ALA A 42 14.12 3.12 1.03
N PHE A 43 13.20 3.51 0.13
CA PHE A 43 11.77 3.43 0.37
C PHE A 43 10.97 3.47 -0.94
N THR A 44 9.71 3.06 -0.84
CA THR A 44 8.68 3.22 -1.87
C THR A 44 7.57 4.09 -1.30
N ILE A 45 7.00 5.02 -2.09
CA ILE A 45 5.81 5.78 -1.70
C ILE A 45 4.72 5.57 -2.74
N ILE A 46 3.53 5.16 -2.30
CA ILE A 46 2.35 4.92 -3.13
C ILE A 46 1.18 5.68 -2.55
N GLU A 47 0.32 6.21 -3.41
CA GLU A 47 -0.97 6.73 -3.01
C GLU A 47 -2.09 5.89 -3.60
N ALA A 48 -3.11 5.61 -2.80
CA ALA A 48 -4.34 4.95 -3.22
C ALA A 48 -5.55 5.87 -3.09
N ARG A 49 -6.46 5.73 -4.05
CA ARG A 49 -7.86 6.15 -4.00
C ARG A 49 -8.69 4.90 -3.79
N VAL A 50 -9.24 4.78 -2.59
CA VAL A 50 -9.86 3.55 -2.10
C VAL A 50 -11.38 3.70 -2.11
N PRO A 51 -12.11 2.84 -2.84
CA PRO A 51 -13.58 2.88 -2.85
C PRO A 51 -14.16 2.44 -1.50
N PRO A 52 -15.47 2.69 -1.28
CA PRO A 52 -16.15 2.25 -0.08
C PRO A 52 -15.95 0.77 0.19
N PHE A 53 -15.63 0.43 1.44
CA PHE A 53 -15.58 -0.95 1.94
C PHE A 53 -14.52 -1.86 1.29
N VAL A 54 -13.52 -1.26 0.64
CA VAL A 54 -12.38 -1.98 0.08
C VAL A 54 -11.16 -1.87 1.00
N GLY A 55 -10.39 -2.95 1.00
CA GLY A 55 -9.17 -3.14 1.78
C GLY A 55 -8.43 -4.40 1.32
N PRO A 56 -7.13 -4.51 1.60
CA PRO A 56 -6.34 -5.68 1.24
C PRO A 56 -6.76 -6.90 2.09
N PRO A 57 -6.46 -8.12 1.62
CA PRO A 57 -6.48 -9.30 2.50
C PRO A 57 -5.49 -9.12 3.65
N LEU A 58 -5.70 -9.82 4.76
CA LEU A 58 -4.74 -9.81 5.87
C LEU A 58 -3.39 -10.38 5.41
N HIS A 59 -2.32 -9.64 5.69
CA HIS A 59 -0.97 -10.00 5.27
C HIS A 59 0.09 -9.50 6.25
N TYR A 60 1.34 -9.88 6.00
CA TYR A 60 2.52 -9.30 6.63
C TYR A 60 3.65 -9.16 5.61
N HIS A 61 4.71 -8.45 6.00
CA HIS A 61 5.99 -8.32 5.30
C HIS A 61 7.11 -8.81 6.22
N GLU A 62 8.11 -9.55 5.75
CA GLU A 62 9.23 -10.05 6.57
C GLU A 62 10.34 -9.00 6.68
N ASP A 63 10.61 -8.31 5.57
CA ASP A 63 11.76 -7.43 5.41
C ASP A 63 11.42 -5.93 5.54
N ARG A 64 10.13 -5.57 5.52
CA ARG A 64 9.68 -4.17 5.44
C ARG A 64 8.79 -3.76 6.59
N GLU A 65 8.98 -2.51 7.04
CA GLU A 65 7.94 -1.75 7.72
C GLU A 65 7.01 -1.11 6.67
N GLU A 66 5.71 -1.05 6.99
CA GLU A 66 4.72 -0.30 6.21
C GLU A 66 4.17 0.85 7.05
N ILE A 67 4.18 2.05 6.49
CA ILE A 67 3.70 3.27 7.13
C ILE A 67 2.57 3.84 6.29
N PHE A 68 1.47 4.17 6.96
CA PHE A 68 0.29 4.75 6.36
C PHE A 68 0.13 6.21 6.78
N GLU A 69 -0.32 7.05 5.86
CA GLU A 69 -0.87 8.37 6.17
C GLU A 69 -2.28 8.48 5.62
N VAL A 70 -3.26 8.64 6.50
CA VAL A 70 -4.65 8.86 6.07
C VAL A 70 -4.77 10.30 5.55
N LEU A 71 -5.05 10.44 4.25
CA LEU A 71 -5.19 11.74 3.62
C LEU A 71 -6.65 12.21 3.62
N GLU A 72 -7.59 11.31 3.32
CA GLU A 72 -9.03 11.57 3.26
C GLU A 72 -9.82 10.32 3.65
N GLY A 73 -11.02 10.49 4.21
CA GLY A 73 -11.91 9.39 4.59
C GLY A 73 -11.68 8.83 6.00
N ARG A 74 -12.18 7.62 6.26
CA ARG A 74 -12.08 6.94 7.56
C ARG A 74 -11.76 5.47 7.33
N PHE A 75 -10.70 4.98 7.95
CA PHE A 75 -10.25 3.61 7.84
C PHE A 75 -10.36 2.89 9.17
N ARG A 76 -10.63 1.59 9.12
CA ARG A 76 -10.29 0.68 10.23
C ARG A 76 -8.98 0.00 9.88
N PHE A 77 -8.05 -0.02 10.81
CA PHE A 77 -6.83 -0.79 10.75
C PHE A 77 -6.93 -1.98 11.71
N HIS A 78 -6.27 -3.06 11.33
CA HIS A 78 -5.96 -4.20 12.18
C HIS A 78 -4.45 -4.37 12.19
N CYS A 79 -3.85 -4.58 13.36
CA CYS A 79 -2.44 -4.96 13.50
C CYS A 79 -2.25 -5.79 14.77
N ALA A 80 -1.62 -6.96 14.63
CA ALA A 80 -1.26 -7.82 15.77
C ALA A 80 -2.42 -8.15 16.73
N GLY A 81 -3.65 -8.28 16.21
CA GLY A 81 -4.85 -8.61 16.99
C GLY A 81 -5.60 -7.40 17.56
N GLU A 82 -5.11 -6.18 17.35
CA GLU A 82 -5.80 -4.96 17.73
C GLU A 82 -6.44 -4.26 16.52
N GLU A 83 -7.64 -3.74 16.71
CA GLU A 83 -8.34 -2.93 15.71
C GLU A 83 -8.58 -1.51 16.21
N PHE A 84 -8.35 -0.53 15.34
CA PHE A 84 -8.59 0.88 15.64
C PHE A 84 -9.01 1.64 14.37
N GLU A 85 -9.66 2.79 14.55
CA GLU A 85 -10.07 3.65 13.44
C GLU A 85 -9.11 4.83 13.31
N ALA A 86 -8.83 5.23 12.07
CA ALA A 86 -7.97 6.35 11.73
C ALA A 86 -8.64 7.24 10.67
N GLY A 87 -8.56 8.55 10.91
CA GLY A 87 -9.05 9.60 9.99
C GLY A 87 -7.90 10.49 9.51
N PRO A 88 -8.20 11.55 8.74
CA PRO A 88 -7.18 12.37 8.08
C PRO A 88 -6.16 12.97 9.05
N GLY A 89 -4.88 12.95 8.66
CA GLY A 89 -3.76 13.42 9.49
C GLY A 89 -3.25 12.40 10.52
N THR A 90 -3.68 11.13 10.40
CA THR A 90 -3.20 10.05 11.25
C THR A 90 -2.14 9.22 10.52
N SER A 91 -0.98 9.08 11.16
CA SER A 91 0.07 8.14 10.77
C SER A 91 -0.14 6.79 11.45
N VAL A 92 0.01 5.68 10.73
CA VAL A 92 -0.01 4.31 11.28
C VAL A 92 1.27 3.61 10.85
N VAL A 93 2.01 3.01 11.79
CA VAL A 93 3.22 2.22 11.47
C VAL A 93 2.96 0.77 11.79
N ILE A 94 3.18 -0.09 10.80
CA ILE A 94 3.12 -1.53 10.93
C ILE A 94 4.55 -2.09 10.97
N PRO A 95 4.97 -2.68 12.10
CA PRO A 95 6.25 -3.35 12.18
C PRO A 95 6.30 -4.58 11.28
N ARG A 96 7.48 -4.88 10.75
CA ARG A 96 7.76 -6.16 10.07
C ARG A 96 7.22 -7.35 10.86
N ASN A 97 6.84 -8.41 10.15
CA ASN A 97 6.28 -9.66 10.66
C ASN A 97 4.96 -9.50 11.44
N SER A 98 4.32 -8.33 11.39
CA SER A 98 3.01 -8.11 12.01
C SER A 98 1.90 -8.35 10.99
N VAL A 99 1.00 -9.28 11.30
CA VAL A 99 -0.22 -9.47 10.50
C VAL A 99 -1.10 -8.25 10.64
N HIS A 100 -1.46 -7.65 9.51
CA HIS A 100 -2.20 -6.40 9.45
C HIS A 100 -3.10 -6.34 8.23
N GLY A 101 -3.97 -5.32 8.23
CA GLY A 101 -4.85 -4.97 7.12
C GLY A 101 -5.63 -3.71 7.46
N TRP A 102 -6.37 -3.19 6.49
CA TRP A 102 -7.21 -2.02 6.67
C TRP A 102 -8.44 -2.10 5.78
N VAL A 103 -9.46 -1.28 6.06
CA VAL A 103 -10.66 -1.16 5.21
C VAL A 103 -11.20 0.27 5.26
N ASN A 104 -11.59 0.81 4.11
CA ASN A 104 -12.33 2.08 4.05
C ASN A 104 -13.75 1.89 4.62
N LEU A 105 -14.09 2.61 5.69
CA LEU A 105 -15.39 2.57 6.35
C LEU A 105 -16.39 3.59 5.80
N GLY A 106 -15.95 4.54 4.98
CA GLY A 106 -16.76 5.61 4.45
C GLY A 106 -17.61 5.17 3.25
N PRO A 107 -18.75 5.84 2.97
CA PRO A 107 -19.54 5.62 1.77
C PRO A 107 -18.94 6.32 0.53
N GLU A 108 -17.82 7.03 0.68
CA GLU A 108 -17.15 7.79 -0.37
C GLU A 108 -15.75 7.23 -0.65
N MET A 109 -15.16 7.68 -1.76
CA MET A 109 -13.75 7.43 -2.06
C MET A 109 -12.87 8.04 -0.96
N ALA A 110 -11.97 7.24 -0.41
CA ALA A 110 -10.98 7.67 0.57
C ALA A 110 -9.58 7.76 -0.07
N ARG A 111 -8.63 8.43 0.61
CA ARG A 111 -7.24 8.53 0.14
C ARG A 111 -6.28 8.11 1.24
N LEU A 112 -5.35 7.24 0.87
CA LEU A 112 -4.39 6.64 1.76
C LEU A 112 -3.02 6.63 1.10
N LEU A 113 -2.00 7.09 1.82
CA LEU A 113 -0.61 6.98 1.40
C LEU A 113 0.02 5.75 2.07
N PHE A 114 0.81 4.98 1.32
CA PHE A 114 1.64 3.88 1.81
C PHE A 114 3.11 4.23 1.62
N ILE A 115 3.92 3.93 2.62
CA ILE A 115 5.37 4.05 2.56
C ILE A 115 5.96 2.73 3.03
N PHE A 116 6.81 2.13 2.21
CA PHE A 116 7.52 0.90 2.56
C PHE A 116 8.99 1.21 2.75
N THR A 117 9.59 0.71 3.83
CA THR A 117 11.04 0.78 4.03
C THR A 117 11.58 -0.56 4.56
N PRO A 118 12.62 -1.15 3.93
CA PRO A 118 13.17 -0.80 2.61
C PRO A 118 12.11 -0.80 1.49
N GLY A 119 12.40 -0.14 0.37
CA GLY A 119 11.50 -0.15 -0.79
C GLY A 119 11.51 -1.49 -1.55
N GLY A 120 11.06 -1.48 -2.80
CA GLY A 120 11.19 -2.61 -3.73
C GLY A 120 9.90 -3.39 -3.97
N ILE A 121 8.80 -3.02 -3.32
CA ILE A 121 7.46 -3.54 -3.58
C ILE A 121 6.76 -2.81 -4.74
N ASP A 122 7.40 -1.80 -5.33
CA ASP A 122 6.78 -0.85 -6.28
C ASP A 122 6.04 -1.53 -7.43
N ASP A 123 6.68 -2.52 -8.04
CA ASP A 123 6.19 -3.19 -9.25
C ASP A 123 5.08 -4.22 -8.95
N PHE A 124 4.84 -4.56 -7.68
CA PHE A 124 3.74 -5.42 -7.25
C PHE A 124 2.38 -4.83 -7.63
N PHE A 125 2.13 -3.57 -7.26
CA PHE A 125 0.81 -2.97 -7.32
C PHE A 125 0.26 -2.84 -8.74
N PRO A 126 1.03 -2.37 -9.75
CA PRO A 126 0.56 -2.33 -11.13
C PRO A 126 0.21 -3.70 -11.70
N GLN A 127 0.79 -4.78 -11.16
CA GLN A 127 0.54 -6.15 -11.62
C GLN A 127 -0.77 -6.72 -11.05
N ILE A 128 -1.28 -6.21 -9.93
CA ILE A 128 -2.52 -6.70 -9.31
C ILE A 128 -3.69 -6.66 -10.31
N GLY A 129 -3.93 -5.50 -10.94
CA GLY A 129 -5.02 -5.32 -11.90
C GLY A 129 -4.84 -6.06 -13.24
N GLN A 130 -3.67 -6.65 -13.45
CA GLN A 130 -3.32 -7.43 -14.65
C GLN A 130 -3.26 -8.93 -14.35
N THR A 131 -3.37 -9.31 -13.08
CA THR A 131 -3.19 -10.68 -12.60
C THR A 131 -4.53 -11.25 -12.15
N PRO A 132 -4.93 -12.45 -12.60
CA PRO A 132 -6.14 -13.11 -12.12
C PRO A 132 -6.10 -13.30 -10.59
N PRO A 133 -7.24 -13.15 -9.88
CA PRO A 133 -7.28 -13.24 -8.41
C PRO A 133 -6.67 -14.52 -7.83
N GLU A 134 -6.83 -15.65 -8.51
CA GLU A 134 -6.27 -16.95 -8.11
C GLU A 134 -4.73 -16.97 -8.09
N SER A 135 -4.08 -16.02 -8.75
CA SER A 135 -2.61 -15.89 -8.81
C SER A 135 -2.07 -14.79 -7.88
N TRP A 136 -2.92 -14.05 -7.17
CA TRP A 136 -2.48 -12.95 -6.31
C TRP A 136 -1.57 -13.39 -5.18
N THR A 137 -1.81 -14.56 -4.58
CA THR A 137 -0.96 -15.07 -3.49
C THR A 137 0.48 -15.34 -3.96
N ASP A 138 0.65 -15.93 -5.14
CA ASP A 138 1.98 -16.22 -5.69
C ASP A 138 2.67 -14.96 -6.20
N LEU A 139 1.91 -14.00 -6.73
CA LEU A 139 2.43 -12.67 -7.06
C LEU A 139 2.92 -11.94 -5.80
N ALA A 140 2.08 -11.85 -4.75
CA ALA A 140 2.38 -11.15 -3.51
C ALA A 140 3.67 -11.67 -2.84
N ARG A 141 3.87 -12.99 -2.82
CA ARG A 141 5.08 -13.62 -2.26
C ARG A 141 6.37 -13.20 -2.95
N GLN A 142 6.34 -12.89 -4.25
CA GLN A 142 7.52 -12.41 -4.98
C GLN A 142 7.99 -11.03 -4.51
N TYR A 143 7.11 -10.27 -3.84
CA TYR A 143 7.34 -8.93 -3.34
C TYR A 143 7.20 -8.87 -1.82
N ASP A 144 7.64 -9.92 -1.11
CA ASP A 144 7.67 -9.97 0.35
C ASP A 144 6.31 -9.55 0.96
N THR A 145 5.22 -10.10 0.41
CA THR A 145 3.87 -9.95 0.93
C THR A 145 3.25 -11.33 1.12
N TRP A 146 2.98 -11.73 2.37
CA TRP A 146 2.41 -13.03 2.70
C TRP A 146 0.96 -12.87 3.11
N ILE A 147 0.06 -13.25 2.22
CA ILE A 147 -1.38 -13.27 2.48
C ILE A 147 -1.69 -14.43 3.44
N VAL A 148 -2.38 -14.12 4.55
CA VAL A 148 -2.69 -15.06 5.63
C VAL A 148 -4.16 -15.10 6.03
N GLY A 149 -5.00 -14.22 5.48
CA GLY A 149 -6.42 -14.20 5.79
C GLY A 149 -7.23 -13.31 4.85
N GLU A 150 -8.55 -13.34 5.05
CA GLU A 150 -9.51 -12.53 4.31
C GLU A 150 -9.35 -11.03 4.60
N PRO A 151 -9.83 -10.15 3.72
CA PRO A 151 -9.93 -8.72 4.02
C PRO A 151 -10.77 -8.43 5.26
N LEU A 152 -10.48 -7.31 5.92
CA LEU A 152 -11.29 -6.84 7.05
C LEU A 152 -12.74 -6.58 6.62
N SER A 153 -13.68 -7.02 7.45
CA SER A 153 -15.09 -6.69 7.25
C SER A 153 -15.35 -5.20 7.53
N PRO A 154 -16.10 -4.49 6.68
CA PRO A 154 -16.50 -3.11 6.95
C PRO A 154 -17.42 -3.03 8.18
N SER A 155 -18.27 -4.05 8.40
CA SER A 155 -19.05 -4.21 9.63
C SER A 155 -18.21 -4.86 10.73
N ARG A 156 -18.38 -4.40 11.97
CA ARG A 156 -17.88 -5.16 13.13
C ARG A 156 -18.71 -6.43 13.26
N SER A 157 -18.05 -7.57 13.40
CA SER A 157 -18.70 -8.79 13.91
C SER A 157 -19.29 -8.46 15.27
N GLY A 158 -20.62 -8.55 15.40
CA GLY A 158 -21.31 -8.41 16.67
C GLY A 158 -21.08 -9.59 17.60
#